data_AF-A0A7T3X1N3-F1
#
_entry.id   AF-A0A7T3X1N3-F1
#
_cell.length_a   1.000
_cell.length_b   1.000
_cell.length_c   1.000
_cell.angle_alpha   90.00
_cell.angle_beta   90.00
_cell.angle_gamma   90.00
#
_symmetry.space_group_name_H-M   'P 1'
#
loop_
_entity.id
_entity.type
_entity.pdbx_description
1 polymer ?
#
loop_
_entity_poly.entity_id
_entity_poly.type
_entity_poly.pdbx_seq_one_letter_code
_entity_poly.pdbx_strand_id
1 'polypeptide(L)' 'MMNCLQATRLLSEAMDRPLTWQEQARLKVHLGMCRGCRQFSQQMPVLRRISRIYAQGEGGDADPGEFKD' A
#
# COMPACT_ATOMS: atom_id res chain seq x y z
N MET A 1 -12.27 -12.21 -13.77
CA MET A 1 -12.41 -12.30 -12.30
C MET A 1 -11.04 -12.06 -11.71
N MET A 2 -10.86 -11.01 -10.90
CA MET A 2 -9.57 -10.66 -10.31
C MET A 2 -9.41 -11.38 -8.97
N ASN A 3 -8.26 -12.00 -8.70
CA ASN A 3 -7.98 -12.63 -7.41
C ASN A 3 -7.34 -11.66 -6.40
N CYS A 4 -7.22 -12.06 -5.13
CA CYS A 4 -6.67 -11.21 -4.07
C CYS A 4 -5.23 -10.75 -4.36
N LEU A 5 -4.38 -11.60 -4.94
CA LEU A 5 -3.00 -11.25 -5.29
C LEU A 5 -2.94 -10.13 -6.34
N GLN A 6 -3.79 -10.21 -7.37
CA GLN A 6 -3.90 -9.16 -8.38
C GLN A 6 -4.48 -7.87 -7.77
N ALA A 7 -5.42 -7.99 -6.84
CA ALA A 7 -6.02 -6.84 -6.14
C ALA A 7 -5.00 -6.10 -5.28
N THR A 8 -4.25 -6.82 -4.44
CA THR A 8 -3.23 -6.24 -3.57
C THR A 8 -2.06 -5.66 -4.37
N ARG A 9 -1.69 -6.31 -5.48
CA ARG A 9 -0.71 -5.77 -6.43
C ARG A 9 -1.17 -4.44 -7.03
N LEU A 10 -2.39 -4.36 -7.56
CA LEU A 10 -2.92 -3.10 -8.10
C LEU A 10 -3.06 -2.01 -7.02
N LEU A 11 -3.40 -2.38 -5.79
CA LEU A 11 -3.42 -1.43 -4.66
C LEU A 11 -2.03 -0.88 -4.35
N SER A 12 -0.99 -1.72 -4.43
CA SER A 12 0.40 -1.27 -4.30
C SER A 12 0.78 -0.36 -5.46
N GLU A 13 0.51 -0.78 -6.70
CA GLU A 13 0.82 0.01 -7.90
C GLU A 13 0.11 1.37 -7.91
N ALA A 14 -1.11 1.47 -7.37
CA ALA A 14 -1.85 2.73 -7.21
C ALA A 14 -1.14 3.76 -6.33
N MET A 15 -0.19 3.32 -5.48
CA MET A 15 0.62 4.23 -4.68
C MET A 15 1.78 4.84 -5.49
N ASP A 16 2.26 4.14 -6.51
CA ASP A 16 3.45 4.53 -7.28
C ASP A 16 3.07 5.17 -8.62
N ARG A 17 1.95 4.74 -9.20
CA ARG A 17 1.42 5.26 -10.45
C ARG A 17 -0.10 5.42 -10.40
N PRO A 18 -0.69 6.31 -11.21
CA PRO A 18 -2.12 6.26 -11.46
C PRO A 18 -2.49 4.93 -12.12
N LEU A 19 -3.60 4.35 -11.67
CA LEU A 19 -4.23 3.23 -12.34
C LEU A 19 -5.09 3.72 -13.52
N THR A 20 -5.11 2.94 -14.59
CA THR A 20 -6.05 3.15 -15.70
C THR A 20 -7.49 2.98 -15.23
N TRP A 21 -8.45 3.56 -15.96
CA TRP A 21 -9.87 3.44 -15.63
C TRP A 21 -10.35 1.99 -15.55
N GLN A 22 -9.83 1.11 -16.41
CA GLN A 22 -10.16 -0.32 -16.40
C GLN A 22 -9.63 -1.03 -15.16
N GLU A 23 -8.39 -0.75 -14.75
CA GLU A 23 -7.80 -1.27 -13.52
C GLU A 23 -8.59 -0.81 -12.28
N GLN A 24 -8.94 0.48 -12.23
CA GLN A 24 -9.74 1.04 -11.15
C GLN A 24 -11.12 0.37 -11.05
N ALA A 25 -11.80 0.16 -12.18
CA ALA A 25 -13.12 -0.47 -12.21
C ALA A 25 -13.06 -1.92 -11.69
N ARG A 26 -12.11 -2.72 -12.19
CA ARG A 26 -11.91 -4.11 -11.74
C ARG A 26 -11.54 -4.19 -10.27
N LEU A 27 -10.69 -3.27 -9.80
CA LEU A 27 -10.31 -3.18 -8.40
C LEU A 27 -11.51 -2.84 -7.52
N LYS A 28 -12.31 -1.81 -7.86
CA LYS A 28 -13.52 -1.43 -7.12
C LYS A 28 -14.51 -2.60 -6.97
N VAL A 29 -14.74 -3.35 -8.05
CA VAL A 29 -15.61 -4.54 -8.00
C VAL A 29 -15.09 -5.58 -7.01
N HIS A 30 -13.77 -5.86 -7.01
CA HIS A 30 -13.17 -6.79 -6.04
C HIS A 30 -13.24 -6.29 -4.60
N LEU A 31 -13.00 -4.99 -4.36
CA LEU A 31 -13.12 -4.40 -3.02
C LEU A 31 -14.55 -4.43 -2.48
N GLY A 32 -15.55 -4.39 -3.36
CA GLY A 32 -16.96 -4.54 -2.99
C GLY A 32 -17.31 -5.93 -2.45
N MET A 33 -16.65 -6.98 -2.96
CA MET A 33 -16.93 -8.38 -2.58
C MET A 33 -15.96 -8.95 -1.54
N CYS A 34 -14.74 -8.40 -1.43
CA CYS A 34 -13.70 -8.94 -0.57
C CYS A 34 -13.38 -7.98 0.58
N ARG A 35 -13.83 -8.33 1.80
CA ARG A 35 -13.54 -7.57 3.02
C ARG A 35 -12.04 -7.43 3.29
N GLY A 36 -11.25 -8.48 3.04
CA GLY A 36 -9.80 -8.48 3.26
C GLY A 36 -9.08 -7.43 2.40
N CYS A 37 -9.34 -7.45 1.08
CA CYS A 37 -8.75 -6.47 0.16
C CYS A 37 -9.24 -5.04 0.44
N ARG A 38 -10.51 -4.87 0.84
CA ARG A 38 -11.04 -3.57 1.28
C ARG A 38 -10.35 -3.04 2.53
N GLN A 39 -10.03 -3.91 3.50
CA GLN A 39 -9.30 -3.51 4.68
C GLN A 39 -7.86 -3.14 4.34
N PHE A 40 -7.21 -3.95 3.50
CA PHE A 40 -5.85 -3.69 3.02
C PHE A 40 -5.76 -2.35 2.29
N SER A 41 -6.72 -2.02 1.41
CA SER A 41 -6.74 -0.73 0.70
C SER A 41 -6.83 0.47 1.65
N GLN A 42 -7.49 0.32 2.80
CA GLN A 42 -7.59 1.37 3.82
C GLN A 42 -6.32 1.51 4.67
N GLN A 43 -5.56 0.43 4.86
CA GLN A 43 -4.34 0.42 5.69
C GLN A 43 -3.10 0.92 4.94
N MET A 44 -2.99 0.66 3.63
CA MET A 44 -1.82 1.02 2.82
C MET A 44 -1.40 2.51 2.92
N PRO A 45 -2.32 3.49 2.88
CA PRO A 45 -1.96 4.90 3.06
C PRO A 45 -1.34 5.21 4.44
N VAL A 46 -1.79 4.51 5.49
CA VAL A 46 -1.27 4.67 6.85
C VAL A 46 0.15 4.13 6.93
N LEU A 47 0.39 2.92 6.40
CA LEU A 47 1.74 2.34 6.32
C LEU A 47 2.69 3.26 5.56
N ARG A 48 2.26 3.78 4.40
CA ARG A 48 3.07 4.73 3.61
C ARG A 48 3.41 6.00 4.38
N ARG A 49 2.45 6.54 5.16
CA ARG A 49 2.70 7.72 6.00
C ARG A 49 3.74 7.42 7.07
N ILE A 50 3.60 6.30 7.79
CA ILE A 50 4.55 5.90 8.83
C ILE A 50 5.95 5.72 8.24
N SER A 51 6.08 5.00 7.12
CA SER A 51 7.37 4.81 6.44
C SER A 51 8.02 6.12 6.01
N ARG A 52 7.22 7.10 5.56
CA ARG A 52 7.74 8.43 5.21
C ARG A 52 8.22 9.21 6.42
N ILE A 53 7.48 9.19 7.53
CA ILE A 53 7.89 9.86 8.78
C ILE A 53 9.21 9.27 9.28
N TYR A 54 9.30 7.93 9.28
CA TYR A 54 10.52 7.22 9.65
C TYR A 54 11.71 7.62 8.77
N ALA A 55 11.52 7.64 7.44
CA ALA A 55 12.58 8.02 6.49
C ALA A 55 13.01 9.50 6.59
N GLN A 56 12.14 10.38 7.08
CA GLN A 56 12.44 11.82 7.24
C GLN A 56 13.15 12.14 8.56
N GLY A 57 13.35 11.15 9.45
CA GLY A 57 14.00 11.38 10.75
C GLY A 57 13.16 12.21 11.72
N GLU A 58 11.87 12.42 11.43
CA GLU A 58 10.94 13.17 12.30
C GLU A 58 10.37 12.30 13.45
N GLY A 59 10.69 11.01 13.46
CA GLY A 59 10.56 10.15 14.65
C GLY A 59 11.84 10.27 15.47
N GLY A 60 11.81 11.10 16.52
CA GLY A 60 12.95 11.34 17.39
C GLY A 60 13.63 10.05 17.90
N ASP A 61 14.96 10.13 17.99
CA ASP A 61 15.95 9.10 18.27
C ASP A 61 16.27 8.15 17.10
N ALA A 62 17.08 8.65 16.17
CA ALA A 62 17.82 7.85 15.23
C ALA A 62 19.12 7.37 15.89
N ASP A 63 19.25 6.05 16.08
CA ASP A 63 20.55 5.37 15.99
C ASP A 63 20.54 4.50 14.71
N PRO A 64 21.18 4.95 13.61
CA PRO A 64 21.12 4.26 12.32
C PRO A 64 22.19 3.17 12.13
N GLY A 65 22.92 2.74 13.16
CA GLY A 65 24.26 2.19 12.95
C GLY A 65 24.61 0.85 13.60
N GLU A 66 24.01 -0.27 13.18
CA GLU A 66 24.79 -1.53 13.11
C GLU A 66 24.24 -2.48 12.02
N PHE A 67 24.64 -2.25 10.78
CA PHE A 67 24.75 -3.32 9.78
C PHE A 67 26.21 -3.76 9.79
N LYS A 68 26.49 -4.92 10.38
CA LYS A 68 27.83 -5.52 10.39
C LYS A 68 27.90 -6.56 9.29
N ASP A 69 28.92 -6.43 8.43
CA ASP A 69 29.20 -7.28 7.27
C ASP A 69 29.25 -8.78 7.57
#